data_AF-A0A7W0TAY8-F1
#
_entry.id   AF-A0A7W0TAY8-F1
#
_cell.length_a   1.000
_cell.length_b   1.000
_cell.length_c   1.000
_cell.angle_alpha   90.00
_cell.angle_beta   90.00
_cell.angle_gamma   90.00
#
_symmetry.space_group_name_H-M   'P 1'
#
loop_
_entity.id
_entity.type
_entity.pdbx_description
1 polymer ?
#
loop_
_entity_poly.entity_id
_entity_poly.type
_entity_poly.pdbx_seq_one_letter_code
_entity_poly.pdbx_strand_id
1 'polypeptide(L)'
;MSFGLVEVITLLLGLSGFGIQANPRAPTADQSLQYAMPDPDVVVHIDAASLIPGNYKLLTGLPNQPAIKASPELAKLVRKTIAEADSFRGVAKTMTGIDVTTDISDATMFVQMPTSVGGPPTLLIAVRGKFNLQTIDKIAKITKPATRLGGGAMIEIADGSRPSPVAAIAVTRDGVLLAGDTKLVKDRLADTWKAPARAVSSSLAHAADAINAKPVFAVSLTMSASARKLALQDLPPKNFLTDLIVRHKLLAFSIHRDGIGWTWIDSHKAGLDAMAQMSEGTMEILKAAQIAPRGMAKILMGGLESYRGTNKQVDELLRRKADIWKVMESYTGDGNFKVQIDKNSATLRLTARATGKSLSEVVPAGFFIPAGMVAWLTVGGAEPQPPMQIPAPSSTTPRPALSPTPRTGPPAGTKPAAKPAPKPAPRP
;
A
#
# COMPACT_ATOMS: atom_id res chain seq x y z
N MET A 1 -1.59 -22.78 -21.26
CA MET A 1 -2.35 -23.38 -20.15
C MET A 1 -3.20 -22.27 -19.55
N SER A 2 -4.50 -22.20 -19.88
CA SER A 2 -5.37 -21.17 -19.32
C SER A 2 -5.79 -21.62 -17.92
N PHE A 3 -5.50 -20.80 -16.90
CA PHE A 3 -6.19 -20.89 -15.62
C PHE A 3 -7.70 -20.94 -15.90
N GLY A 4 -8.38 -22.01 -15.50
CA GLY A 4 -9.82 -22.11 -15.68
C GLY A 4 -10.54 -21.13 -14.76
N LEU A 5 -11.70 -20.66 -15.19
CA LEU A 5 -12.58 -19.79 -14.39
C LEU A 5 -12.89 -20.42 -13.02
N VAL A 6 -12.97 -21.75 -12.97
CA VAL A 6 -13.25 -22.54 -11.75
C VAL A 6 -12.11 -22.43 -10.74
N GLU A 7 -10.86 -22.48 -11.19
CA GLU A 7 -9.67 -22.28 -10.36
C GLU A 7 -9.62 -20.86 -9.77
N VAL A 8 -9.94 -19.83 -10.56
CA VAL A 8 -10.00 -18.44 -10.08
C VAL A 8 -11.13 -18.25 -9.06
N ILE A 9 -12.33 -18.77 -9.34
CA ILE A 9 -13.47 -18.72 -8.41
C ILE A 9 -13.14 -19.47 -7.11
N THR A 10 -12.45 -20.60 -7.20
CA THR A 10 -12.03 -21.41 -6.04
C THR A 10 -10.98 -20.69 -5.19
N LEU A 11 -10.03 -20.00 -5.82
CA LEU A 11 -9.06 -19.19 -5.12
C LEU A 11 -9.76 -18.01 -4.42
N LEU A 12 -10.65 -17.31 -5.11
CA LEU A 12 -11.47 -16.22 -4.53
C LEU A 12 -12.33 -16.74 -3.37
N LEU A 13 -12.95 -17.91 -3.50
CA LEU A 13 -13.66 -18.59 -2.41
C LEU A 13 -12.77 -18.82 -1.18
N GLY A 14 -11.55 -19.29 -1.39
CA GLY A 14 -10.61 -19.51 -0.31
C GLY A 14 -10.15 -18.23 0.35
N LEU A 15 -10.05 -17.14 -0.42
CA LEU A 15 -9.66 -15.82 0.06
C LEU A 15 -10.82 -15.05 0.73
N SER A 16 -12.06 -15.55 0.69
CA SER A 16 -13.25 -14.85 1.25
C SER A 16 -13.19 -14.66 2.77
N GLY A 17 -12.36 -15.44 3.45
CA GLY A 17 -12.09 -15.25 4.88
C GLY A 17 -11.09 -14.14 5.17
N PHE A 18 -10.25 -13.75 4.20
CA PHE A 18 -9.23 -12.72 4.43
C PHE A 18 -9.93 -11.39 4.67
N GLY A 19 -9.50 -10.69 5.72
CA GLY A 19 -10.17 -9.47 6.11
C GLY A 19 -9.55 -8.83 7.32
N ILE A 20 -10.33 -7.90 7.85
CA ILE A 20 -9.99 -7.10 9.02
C ILE A 20 -10.74 -7.67 10.22
N GLN A 21 -10.02 -8.04 11.27
CA GLN A 21 -10.61 -8.48 12.53
C GLN A 21 -10.72 -7.32 13.51
N ALA A 22 -11.68 -7.41 14.43
CA ALA A 22 -11.73 -6.45 15.54
C ALA A 22 -10.61 -6.77 16.53
N ASN A 23 -9.75 -5.80 16.82
CA ASN A 23 -8.79 -5.90 17.92
C ASN A 23 -9.36 -5.20 19.17
N PRO A 24 -9.82 -5.94 20.19
CA PRO A 24 -10.33 -5.34 21.43
C PRO A 24 -9.22 -4.61 22.22
N ARG A 25 -7.95 -4.88 21.89
CA ARG A 25 -6.76 -4.26 22.48
C ARG A 25 -6.03 -3.37 21.47
N ALA A 26 -6.77 -2.78 20.53
CA ALA A 26 -6.23 -1.77 19.63
C ALA A 26 -5.55 -0.65 20.44
N PRO A 27 -4.38 -0.16 20.00
CA PRO A 27 -3.60 0.79 20.75
C PRO A 27 -4.32 2.14 20.88
N THR A 28 -4.12 2.82 22.00
CA THR A 28 -4.59 4.21 22.13
C THR A 28 -3.65 5.16 21.40
N ALA A 29 -4.12 6.37 21.07
CA ALA A 29 -3.25 7.38 20.49
C ALA A 29 -2.03 7.71 21.37
N ASP A 30 -2.17 7.67 22.70
CA ASP A 30 -1.07 7.91 23.64
C ASP A 30 0.04 6.87 23.48
N GLN A 31 -0.34 5.62 23.28
CA GLN A 31 0.60 4.53 23.09
C GLN A 31 1.23 4.59 21.69
N SER A 32 0.45 4.81 20.64
CA SER A 32 0.93 4.85 19.25
C SER A 32 1.81 6.07 18.96
N LEU A 33 1.59 7.19 19.65
CA LEU A 33 2.29 8.46 19.43
C LEU A 33 3.35 8.76 20.49
N GLN A 34 3.62 7.85 21.43
CA GLN A 34 4.60 8.01 22.51
C GLN A 34 6.00 8.41 22.01
N TYR A 35 6.38 7.91 20.84
CA TYR A 35 7.69 8.13 20.22
C TYR A 35 7.64 9.06 19.01
N ALA A 36 6.53 9.77 18.81
CA ALA A 36 6.32 10.63 17.65
C ALA A 36 7.42 11.70 17.46
N MET A 37 7.55 12.16 16.23
CA MET A 37 8.30 13.38 15.93
C MET A 37 7.44 14.63 16.08
N PRO A 38 8.04 15.79 16.44
CA PRO A 38 7.30 17.05 16.41
C PRO A 38 6.92 17.37 14.96
N ASP A 39 5.71 17.89 14.77
CA ASP A 39 5.19 18.43 13.51
C ASP A 39 5.44 17.55 12.26
N PRO A 40 5.04 16.25 12.27
CA PRO A 40 5.14 15.42 11.09
C PRO A 40 4.17 15.92 10.03
N ASP A 41 4.59 15.88 8.77
CA ASP A 41 3.71 16.15 7.63
C ASP A 41 2.77 14.96 7.38
N VAL A 42 3.27 13.74 7.57
CA VAL A 42 2.49 12.51 7.40
C VAL A 42 2.62 11.64 8.63
N VAL A 43 1.50 11.12 9.13
CA VAL A 43 1.44 10.05 10.12
C VAL A 43 0.69 8.88 9.52
N VAL A 44 1.30 7.70 9.49
CA VAL A 44 0.66 6.47 9.04
C VAL A 44 0.61 5.49 10.21
N HIS A 45 -0.57 4.98 10.54
CA HIS A 45 -0.79 4.02 11.62
C HIS A 45 -1.39 2.72 11.08
N ILE A 46 -0.91 1.59 11.58
CA ILE A 46 -1.42 0.25 11.24
C ILE A 46 -1.58 -0.55 12.54
N ASP A 47 -2.79 -1.05 12.78
CA ASP A 47 -3.06 -2.08 13.79
C ASP A 47 -2.77 -3.46 13.18
N ALA A 48 -1.51 -3.87 13.25
CA ALA A 48 -1.03 -5.12 12.69
C ALA A 48 -1.76 -6.34 13.28
N ALA A 49 -2.12 -6.29 14.57
CA ALA A 49 -2.82 -7.36 15.25
C ALA A 49 -4.24 -7.61 14.71
N SER A 50 -4.89 -6.60 14.13
CA SER A 50 -6.18 -6.74 13.43
C SER A 50 -6.07 -7.40 12.05
N LEU A 51 -4.87 -7.47 11.46
CA LEU A 51 -4.64 -7.92 10.09
C LEU A 51 -3.88 -9.24 10.01
N ILE A 52 -2.68 -9.29 10.59
CA ILE A 52 -1.69 -10.31 10.27
C ILE A 52 -2.07 -11.70 10.82
N PRO A 53 -2.40 -11.88 12.11
CA PRO A 53 -2.62 -13.22 12.66
C PRO A 53 -3.80 -13.95 11.99
N GLY A 54 -4.91 -13.23 11.80
CA GLY A 54 -6.11 -13.75 11.16
C GLY A 54 -5.87 -14.17 9.72
N ASN A 55 -5.28 -13.28 8.91
CA ASN A 55 -5.01 -13.54 7.49
C ASN A 55 -3.95 -14.63 7.30
N TYR A 56 -2.93 -14.70 8.16
CA TYR A 56 -1.94 -15.77 8.11
C TYR A 56 -2.54 -17.14 8.47
N LYS A 57 -3.42 -17.20 9.49
CA LYS A 57 -4.15 -18.43 9.83
C LYS A 57 -5.03 -18.92 8.67
N LEU A 58 -5.67 -18.00 7.96
CA LEU A 58 -6.49 -18.33 6.80
C LEU A 58 -5.64 -18.81 5.63
N LEU A 59 -4.53 -18.10 5.34
CA LEU A 59 -3.55 -18.48 4.31
C LEU A 59 -3.06 -19.91 4.51
N THR A 60 -2.60 -20.22 5.72
CA THR A 60 -2.08 -21.57 6.07
C THR A 60 -3.19 -22.63 6.10
N GLY A 61 -4.46 -22.24 6.27
CA GLY A 61 -5.62 -23.11 6.20
C GLY A 61 -6.12 -23.40 4.78
N LEU A 62 -5.74 -22.60 3.78
CA LEU A 62 -6.19 -22.76 2.38
C LEU A 62 -6.00 -24.18 1.81
N PRO A 63 -4.86 -24.88 2.00
CA PRO A 63 -4.66 -26.23 1.48
C PRO A 63 -5.65 -27.25 2.03
N ASN A 64 -6.30 -26.96 3.17
CA ASN A 64 -7.27 -27.85 3.79
C ASN A 64 -8.68 -27.73 3.19
N GLN A 65 -8.94 -26.69 2.40
CA GLN A 65 -10.25 -26.47 1.79
C GLN A 65 -10.53 -27.52 0.70
N PRO A 66 -11.71 -28.17 0.71
CA PRO A 66 -12.05 -29.22 -0.26
C PRO A 66 -11.88 -28.79 -1.71
N ALA A 67 -12.20 -27.54 -2.03
CA ALA A 67 -12.10 -27.01 -3.39
C ALA A 67 -10.63 -26.85 -3.85
N ILE A 68 -9.72 -26.46 -2.95
CA ILE A 68 -8.28 -26.39 -3.24
C ILE A 68 -7.69 -27.80 -3.33
N LYS A 69 -8.12 -28.73 -2.47
CA LYS A 69 -7.69 -30.14 -2.54
C LYS A 69 -8.09 -30.82 -3.86
N ALA A 70 -9.24 -30.47 -4.41
CA ALA A 70 -9.74 -31.02 -5.66
C ALA A 70 -8.94 -30.58 -6.91
N SER A 71 -8.13 -29.52 -6.81
CA SER A 71 -7.28 -29.04 -7.91
C SER A 71 -5.79 -29.12 -7.53
N PRO A 72 -5.05 -30.12 -8.05
CA PRO A 72 -3.62 -30.30 -7.76
C PRO A 72 -2.76 -29.07 -8.09
N GLU A 73 -3.10 -28.33 -9.16
CA GLU A 73 -2.39 -27.12 -9.56
C GLU A 73 -2.59 -25.98 -8.56
N LEU A 74 -3.84 -25.76 -8.12
CA LEU A 74 -4.16 -24.77 -7.08
C LEU A 74 -3.50 -25.11 -5.75
N ALA A 75 -3.58 -26.38 -5.33
CA ALA A 75 -2.95 -26.83 -4.10
C ALA A 75 -1.43 -26.59 -4.15
N LYS A 76 -0.78 -26.79 -5.31
CA LYS A 76 0.64 -26.51 -5.51
C LYS A 76 0.94 -25.02 -5.43
N LEU A 77 0.14 -24.16 -6.08
CA LEU A 77 0.32 -22.71 -6.03
C LEU A 77 0.15 -22.17 -4.60
N VAL A 78 -0.93 -22.56 -3.92
CA VAL A 78 -1.23 -22.16 -2.53
C VAL A 78 -0.10 -22.58 -1.60
N ARG A 79 0.39 -23.82 -1.71
CA ARG A 79 1.54 -24.29 -0.91
C ARG A 79 2.81 -23.51 -1.19
N LYS A 80 3.06 -23.13 -2.46
CA LYS A 80 4.20 -22.29 -2.83
C LYS A 80 4.10 -20.91 -2.16
N THR A 81 2.94 -20.26 -2.23
CA THR A 81 2.71 -18.96 -1.56
C THR A 81 2.87 -19.06 -0.05
N ILE A 82 2.36 -20.12 0.58
CA ILE A 82 2.57 -20.38 2.01
C ILE A 82 4.06 -20.55 2.32
N ALA A 83 4.79 -21.33 1.51
CA ALA A 83 6.22 -21.56 1.71
C ALA A 83 7.04 -20.26 1.57
N GLU A 84 6.67 -19.38 0.65
CA GLU A 84 7.30 -18.06 0.51
C GLU A 84 7.03 -17.18 1.75
N ALA A 85 5.79 -17.14 2.23
CA ALA A 85 5.42 -16.41 3.44
C ALA A 85 6.11 -16.98 4.70
N ASP A 86 6.16 -18.31 4.84
CA ASP A 86 6.83 -19.01 5.95
C ASP A 86 8.34 -18.83 5.91
N SER A 87 8.93 -18.83 4.70
CA SER A 87 10.35 -18.54 4.52
C SER A 87 10.68 -17.13 4.98
N PHE A 88 9.92 -16.12 4.54
CA PHE A 88 10.12 -14.73 4.98
C PHE A 88 9.95 -14.59 6.50
N ARG A 89 8.86 -15.14 7.06
CA ARG A 89 8.61 -15.16 8.51
C ARG A 89 9.75 -15.86 9.26
N GLY A 90 10.20 -17.01 8.77
CA GLY A 90 11.28 -17.81 9.34
C GLY A 90 12.62 -17.07 9.32
N VAL A 91 12.95 -16.41 8.22
CA VAL A 91 14.15 -15.56 8.09
C VAL A 91 14.07 -14.38 9.06
N ALA A 92 12.95 -13.64 9.07
CA ALA A 92 12.75 -12.52 9.99
C ALA A 92 12.92 -12.96 11.45
N LYS A 93 12.27 -14.07 11.84
CA LYS A 93 12.36 -14.63 13.19
C LYS A 93 13.75 -15.13 13.54
N THR A 94 14.47 -15.73 12.60
CA THR A 94 15.84 -16.21 12.82
C THR A 94 16.81 -15.03 12.99
N MET A 95 16.70 -14.02 12.13
CA MET A 95 17.61 -12.88 12.08
C MET A 95 17.38 -11.90 13.23
N THR A 96 16.12 -11.63 13.56
CA THR A 96 15.75 -10.57 14.51
C THR A 96 15.21 -11.13 15.83
N GLY A 97 14.78 -12.39 15.85
CA GLY A 97 13.99 -12.95 16.95
C GLY A 97 12.51 -12.57 16.93
N ILE A 98 12.06 -11.79 15.94
CA ILE A 98 10.69 -11.27 15.85
C ILE A 98 9.84 -12.20 14.99
N ASP A 99 8.73 -12.68 15.53
CA ASP A 99 7.68 -13.32 14.75
C ASP A 99 6.67 -12.26 14.28
N VAL A 100 6.78 -11.86 13.01
CA VAL A 100 5.93 -10.82 12.41
C VAL A 100 4.42 -11.11 12.51
N THR A 101 4.03 -12.36 12.79
CA THR A 101 2.62 -12.76 12.92
C THR A 101 2.07 -12.67 14.33
N THR A 102 2.91 -12.67 15.37
CA THR A 102 2.47 -12.75 16.77
C THR A 102 3.06 -11.69 17.68
N ASP A 103 4.14 -11.05 17.25
CA ASP A 103 4.94 -10.18 18.10
C ASP A 103 4.74 -8.71 17.75
N ILE A 104 4.12 -8.38 16.61
CA ILE A 104 3.79 -7.00 16.22
C ILE A 104 2.34 -6.70 16.59
N SER A 105 2.13 -5.70 17.44
CA SER A 105 0.80 -5.21 17.80
C SER A 105 0.36 -4.12 16.83
N ASP A 106 1.20 -3.09 16.67
CA ASP A 106 0.93 -1.93 15.83
C ASP A 106 2.22 -1.28 15.32
N ALA A 107 2.10 -0.47 14.28
CA ALA A 107 3.19 0.33 13.75
C ALA A 107 2.70 1.73 13.39
N THR A 108 3.48 2.75 13.77
CA THR A 108 3.22 4.14 13.41
C THR A 108 4.45 4.75 12.77
N MET A 109 4.30 5.27 11.56
CA MET A 109 5.32 5.99 10.80
C MET A 109 5.03 7.48 10.81
N PHE A 110 6.08 8.28 10.96
CA PHE A 110 6.07 9.72 10.94
C PHE A 110 7.02 10.19 9.85
N VAL A 111 6.55 11.07 8.98
CA VAL A 111 7.34 11.64 7.89
C VAL A 111 7.27 13.15 7.96
N GLN A 112 8.41 13.80 7.87
CA GLN A 112 8.51 15.24 7.62
C GLN A 112 9.22 15.44 6.29
N MET A 113 8.58 16.19 5.40
CA MET A 113 9.09 16.48 4.07
C MET A 113 10.34 17.35 4.17
N PRO A 114 11.28 17.22 3.21
CA PRO A 114 12.49 18.01 3.21
C PRO A 114 12.18 19.51 3.12
N THR A 115 13.08 20.35 3.59
CA THR A 115 12.97 21.81 3.46
C THR A 115 13.48 22.33 2.11
N SER A 116 14.19 21.49 1.36
CA SER A 116 14.76 21.78 0.05
C SER A 116 14.44 20.70 -0.97
N VAL A 117 14.37 21.08 -2.24
CA VAL A 117 14.16 20.16 -3.37
C VAL A 117 15.30 19.15 -3.43
N GLY A 118 14.96 17.87 -3.56
CA GLY A 118 15.95 16.78 -3.63
C GLY A 118 16.57 16.38 -2.29
N GLY A 119 16.19 17.00 -1.18
CA GLY A 119 16.58 16.53 0.16
C GLY A 119 15.84 15.25 0.54
N PRO A 120 16.43 14.37 1.38
CA PRO A 120 15.70 13.22 1.90
C PRO A 120 14.63 13.68 2.91
N PRO A 121 13.46 13.02 2.97
CA PRO A 121 12.51 13.26 4.05
C PRO A 121 13.11 12.76 5.37
N THR A 122 12.69 13.37 6.47
CA THR A 122 12.95 12.84 7.81
C THR A 122 11.89 11.81 8.14
N LEU A 123 12.30 10.62 8.58
CA LEU A 123 11.47 9.46 8.83
C LEU A 123 11.71 8.92 10.24
N LEU A 124 10.62 8.56 10.92
CA LEU A 124 10.65 7.75 12.13
C LEU A 124 9.52 6.74 12.10
N ILE A 125 9.83 5.48 12.42
CA ILE A 125 8.87 4.40 12.55
C ILE A 125 8.96 3.89 13.98
N ALA A 126 7.83 3.79 14.66
CA ALA A 126 7.68 3.15 15.95
C ALA A 126 6.80 1.91 15.80
N VAL A 127 7.36 0.75 16.08
CA VAL A 127 6.67 -0.54 16.05
C VAL A 127 6.51 -1.02 17.48
N ARG A 128 5.28 -1.28 17.89
CA ARG A 128 4.96 -1.81 19.21
C ARG A 128 4.71 -3.30 19.12
N GLY A 129 5.20 -4.01 20.12
CA GLY A 129 5.20 -5.45 20.07
C GLY A 129 5.83 -6.09 21.30
N LYS A 130 6.21 -7.36 21.16
CA LYS A 130 6.92 -8.12 22.18
C LYS A 130 8.43 -8.04 21.98
N PHE A 131 8.96 -6.83 21.85
CA PHE A 131 10.39 -6.60 21.65
C PHE A 131 11.12 -6.45 22.97
N ASN A 132 12.36 -6.91 23.01
CA ASN A 132 13.23 -6.71 24.16
C ASN A 132 14.65 -6.40 23.69
N LEU A 133 15.54 -6.07 24.61
CA LEU A 133 16.90 -5.69 24.26
C LEU A 133 17.71 -6.83 23.58
N GLN A 134 17.33 -8.09 23.77
CA GLN A 134 17.95 -9.21 23.05
C GLN A 134 17.59 -9.23 21.56
N THR A 135 16.44 -8.64 21.19
CA THR A 135 16.05 -8.43 19.78
C THR A 135 17.12 -7.63 19.05
N ILE A 136 17.59 -6.51 19.63
CA ILE A 136 18.63 -5.70 19.00
C ILE A 136 19.98 -6.43 19.01
N ASP A 137 20.29 -7.21 20.05
CA ASP A 137 21.54 -7.96 20.11
C ASP A 137 21.62 -9.04 19.01
N LYS A 138 20.48 -9.60 18.59
CA LYS A 138 20.40 -10.52 17.43
C LYS A 138 20.64 -9.79 16.11
N ILE A 139 20.01 -8.63 15.92
CA ILE A 139 20.20 -7.79 14.73
C ILE A 139 21.66 -7.30 14.66
N ALA A 140 22.28 -7.02 15.81
CA ALA A 140 23.66 -6.55 15.88
C ALA A 140 24.67 -7.59 15.38
N LYS A 141 24.40 -8.89 15.58
CA LYS A 141 25.29 -9.98 15.13
C LYS A 141 25.46 -10.05 13.62
N ILE A 142 24.49 -9.55 12.85
CA ILE A 142 24.50 -9.58 11.39
C ILE A 142 24.88 -8.24 10.75
N THR A 143 25.01 -7.18 11.54
CA THR A 143 25.28 -5.82 11.04
C THR A 143 26.49 -5.20 11.73
N LYS A 144 26.29 -4.63 12.91
CA LYS A 144 27.30 -3.98 13.75
C LYS A 144 26.90 -4.11 15.22
N PRO A 145 27.86 -4.01 16.16
CA PRO A 145 27.56 -4.03 17.59
C PRO A 145 26.47 -3.01 17.97
N ALA A 146 25.55 -3.42 18.84
CA ALA A 146 24.56 -2.51 19.39
C ALA A 146 25.22 -1.58 20.43
N THR A 147 24.88 -0.30 20.38
CA THR A 147 25.26 0.71 21.37
C THR A 147 24.12 0.85 22.38
N ARG A 148 24.44 0.80 23.67
CA ARG A 148 23.49 1.09 24.75
C ARG A 148 23.35 2.60 24.92
N LEU A 149 22.12 3.09 24.96
CA LEU A 149 21.81 4.51 25.14
C LEU A 149 20.57 4.65 26.01
N GLY A 150 20.71 5.34 27.14
CA GLY A 150 19.68 5.38 28.19
C GLY A 150 19.25 3.97 28.60
N GLY A 151 17.93 3.77 28.78
CA GLY A 151 17.34 2.46 29.01
C GLY A 151 17.23 1.53 27.79
N GLY A 152 17.66 1.96 26.60
CA GLY A 152 17.51 1.23 25.35
C GLY A 152 18.82 0.77 24.70
N ALA A 153 18.71 0.27 23.47
CA ALA A 153 19.85 -0.16 22.68
C ALA A 153 19.59 0.04 21.18
N MET A 154 20.63 0.42 20.42
CA MET A 154 20.50 0.79 19.01
C MET A 154 21.65 0.31 18.15
N ILE A 155 21.40 0.22 16.85
CA ILE A 155 22.40 -0.04 15.81
C ILE A 155 22.32 1.11 14.81
N GLU A 156 23.47 1.67 14.46
CA GLU A 156 23.59 2.68 13.42
C GLU A 156 23.87 2.02 12.06
N ILE A 157 23.11 2.44 11.07
CA ILE A 157 23.24 2.01 9.68
C ILE A 157 23.94 3.14 8.92
N ALA A 158 25.19 2.86 8.55
CA ALA A 158 25.95 3.72 7.66
C ALA A 158 25.55 3.43 6.21
N ASP A 159 25.23 4.47 5.47
CA ASP A 159 25.26 4.42 4.01
C ASP A 159 26.72 4.66 3.65
N GLY A 160 27.41 3.64 3.11
CA GLY A 160 28.86 3.64 2.88
C GLY A 160 29.40 4.80 2.04
N SER A 161 28.52 5.63 1.49
CA SER A 161 28.81 6.88 0.78
C SER A 161 28.95 8.12 1.69
N ARG A 162 28.53 8.07 2.96
CA ARG A 162 28.53 9.21 3.89
C ARG A 162 29.26 8.91 5.20
N PRO A 163 30.00 9.88 5.77
CA PRO A 163 30.71 9.70 7.04
C PRO A 163 29.77 9.59 8.26
N SER A 164 28.52 10.06 8.14
CA SER A 164 27.53 10.00 9.22
C SER A 164 26.46 8.94 8.93
N PRO A 165 26.06 8.12 9.93
CA PRO A 165 25.01 7.13 9.77
C PRO A 165 23.67 7.80 9.44
N VAL A 166 23.05 7.33 8.36
CA VAL A 166 21.81 7.91 7.82
C VAL A 166 20.57 7.39 8.54
N ALA A 167 20.64 6.19 9.10
CA ALA A 167 19.52 5.58 9.79
C ALA A 167 19.99 4.81 11.03
N ALA A 168 19.06 4.58 11.95
CA ALA A 168 19.27 3.71 13.10
C ALA A 168 18.06 2.81 13.32
N ILE A 169 18.31 1.65 13.93
CA ILE A 169 17.28 0.76 14.48
C ILE A 169 17.53 0.64 15.97
N ALA A 170 16.50 0.73 16.79
CA ALA A 170 16.63 0.62 18.24
C ALA A 170 15.49 -0.15 18.87
N VAL A 171 15.72 -0.64 20.09
CA VAL A 171 14.67 -1.12 20.98
C VAL A 171 14.73 -0.31 22.27
N THR A 172 13.60 0.28 22.63
CA THR A 172 13.41 1.06 23.85
C THR A 172 13.25 0.15 25.07
N ARG A 173 13.37 0.71 26.27
CA ARG A 173 13.22 -0.03 27.54
C ARG A 173 11.85 -0.70 27.69
N ASP A 174 10.80 -0.06 27.18
CA ASP A 174 9.41 -0.51 27.23
C ASP A 174 9.01 -1.40 26.04
N GLY A 175 9.98 -1.82 25.21
CA GLY A 175 9.75 -2.83 24.18
C GLY A 175 9.16 -2.29 22.88
N VAL A 176 9.47 -1.05 22.51
CA VAL A 176 9.14 -0.45 21.21
C VAL A 176 10.37 -0.50 20.31
N LEU A 177 10.20 -1.02 19.09
CA LEU A 177 11.23 -0.99 18.06
C LEU A 177 11.11 0.33 17.30
N LEU A 178 12.20 1.09 17.26
CA LEU A 178 12.30 2.35 16.52
C LEU A 178 13.18 2.14 15.29
N ALA A 179 12.83 2.74 14.16
CA ALA A 179 13.66 2.78 12.96
C ALA A 179 13.51 4.13 12.24
N GLY A 180 14.58 4.68 11.70
CA GLY A 180 14.52 5.96 10.96
C GLY A 180 15.79 6.78 11.14
N ASP A 181 15.68 8.10 11.04
CA ASP A 181 16.80 9.03 11.19
C ASP A 181 17.55 8.81 12.51
N THR A 182 18.88 8.68 12.43
CA THR A 182 19.74 8.40 13.58
C THR A 182 19.51 9.37 14.73
N LYS A 183 19.40 10.67 14.43
CA LYS A 183 19.16 11.70 15.45
C LYS A 183 17.81 11.50 16.13
N LEU A 184 16.75 11.26 15.35
CA LEU A 184 15.42 11.03 15.91
C LEU A 184 15.45 9.81 16.83
N VAL A 185 15.95 8.67 16.35
CA VAL A 185 16.05 7.45 17.16
C VAL A 185 16.82 7.69 18.46
N LYS A 186 18.00 8.32 18.40
CA LYS A 186 18.81 8.65 19.59
C LYS A 186 18.04 9.50 20.60
N ASP A 187 17.40 10.57 20.15
CA ASP A 187 16.64 11.48 21.01
C ASP A 187 15.54 10.73 21.79
N ARG A 188 14.94 9.69 21.20
CA ARG A 188 13.86 8.89 21.83
C ARG A 188 14.36 7.84 22.84
N LEU A 189 15.65 7.49 22.77
CA LEU A 189 16.26 6.55 23.72
C LEU A 189 16.78 7.25 24.97
N ALA A 190 16.91 8.57 24.96
CA ALA A 190 17.33 9.32 26.13
C ALA A 190 16.35 9.12 27.30
N ASP A 191 16.87 8.92 28.51
CA ASP A 191 16.03 8.72 29.71
C ASP A 191 15.15 9.93 30.05
N THR A 192 15.50 11.09 29.50
CA THR A 192 14.75 12.35 29.63
C THR A 192 13.72 12.56 28.53
N TRP A 193 13.57 11.61 27.58
CA TRP A 193 12.62 11.74 26.48
C TRP A 193 11.19 11.91 27.00
N LYS A 194 10.47 12.85 26.39
CA LYS A 194 9.03 13.06 26.58
C LYS A 194 8.37 13.15 25.21
N ALA A 195 7.22 12.49 25.08
CA ALA A 195 6.40 12.59 23.88
C ALA A 195 6.07 14.08 23.60
N PRO A 196 6.08 14.52 22.33
CA PRO A 196 5.70 15.89 21.98
C PRO A 196 4.27 16.20 22.44
N ALA A 197 4.03 17.44 22.87
CA ALA A 197 2.69 17.90 23.21
C ALA A 197 1.78 17.88 21.97
N ARG A 198 0.54 17.43 22.14
CA ARG A 198 -0.48 17.43 21.09
C ARG A 198 -1.34 18.68 21.21
N ALA A 199 -0.79 19.81 20.79
CA ALA A 199 -1.53 21.07 20.78
C ALA A 199 -2.80 20.94 19.92
N VAL A 200 -3.84 21.68 20.27
CA VAL A 200 -5.10 21.70 19.49
C VAL A 200 -4.79 22.06 18.04
N SER A 201 -5.38 21.31 17.10
CA SER A 201 -5.16 21.46 15.66
C SER A 201 -3.73 21.20 15.15
N SER A 202 -2.86 20.60 15.98
CA SER A 202 -1.58 20.09 15.51
C SER A 202 -1.74 18.79 14.71
N SER A 203 -0.75 18.46 13.89
CA SER A 203 -0.67 17.18 13.16
C SER A 203 -0.85 15.97 14.09
N LEU A 204 -0.18 15.98 15.24
CA LEU A 204 -0.28 14.90 16.21
C LEU A 204 -1.64 14.82 16.91
N ALA A 205 -2.34 15.94 17.11
CA ALA A 205 -3.71 15.91 17.62
C ALA A 205 -4.67 15.29 16.59
N HIS A 206 -4.52 15.62 15.31
CA HIS A 206 -5.32 15.01 14.25
C HIS A 206 -5.03 13.52 14.04
N ALA A 207 -3.76 13.12 14.11
CA ALA A 207 -3.38 11.71 14.11
C ALA A 207 -3.96 10.98 15.34
N ALA A 208 -3.97 11.62 16.51
CA ALA A 208 -4.56 11.07 17.72
C ALA A 208 -6.07 10.85 17.59
N ASP A 209 -6.81 11.82 17.05
CA ASP A 209 -8.24 11.67 16.73
C ASP A 209 -8.48 10.44 15.83
N ALA A 210 -7.69 10.32 14.76
CA ALA A 210 -7.80 9.23 13.81
C ALA A 210 -7.51 7.87 14.45
N ILE A 211 -6.45 7.75 15.27
CA ILE A 211 -6.07 6.50 15.95
C ILE A 211 -7.09 6.13 17.04
N ASN A 212 -7.61 7.10 17.79
CA ASN A 212 -8.60 6.85 18.85
C ASN A 212 -9.94 6.36 18.29
N ALA A 213 -10.23 6.59 17.01
CA ALA A 213 -11.34 5.96 16.30
C ALA A 213 -11.12 4.45 16.01
N LYS A 214 -10.01 3.87 16.51
CA LYS A 214 -9.61 2.46 16.37
C LYS A 214 -9.62 1.99 14.92
N PRO A 215 -8.90 2.68 14.03
CA PRO A 215 -8.74 2.23 12.67
C PRO A 215 -7.79 1.03 12.65
N VAL A 216 -7.93 0.21 11.63
CA VAL A 216 -6.95 -0.82 11.31
C VAL A 216 -5.80 -0.24 10.49
N PHE A 217 -6.10 0.77 9.70
CA PHE A 217 -5.12 1.57 8.98
C PHE A 217 -5.57 3.02 9.00
N ALA A 218 -4.68 3.96 9.27
CA ALA A 218 -4.96 5.38 9.13
C ALA A 218 -3.77 6.14 8.58
N VAL A 219 -4.05 7.17 7.79
CA VAL A 219 -3.08 8.14 7.31
C VAL A 219 -3.60 9.52 7.70
N SER A 220 -2.77 10.35 8.30
CA SER A 220 -3.02 11.75 8.56
C SER A 220 -1.97 12.57 7.82
N LEU A 221 -2.41 13.49 6.98
CA LEU A 221 -1.58 14.37 6.18
C LEU A 221 -1.89 15.81 6.58
N THR A 222 -0.91 16.48 7.15
CA THR A 222 -0.85 17.93 7.33
C THR A 222 0.33 18.44 6.52
N MET A 223 0.18 19.52 5.75
CA MET A 223 1.31 20.03 4.97
C MET A 223 1.92 21.24 5.65
N SER A 224 3.16 21.10 6.12
CA SER A 224 4.04 22.20 6.50
C SER A 224 4.22 23.19 5.35
N ALA A 225 4.72 24.39 5.66
CA ALA A 225 5.01 25.40 4.65
C ALA A 225 6.03 24.88 3.62
N SER A 226 7.03 24.14 4.06
CA SER A 226 8.04 23.52 3.20
C SER A 226 7.45 22.41 2.31
N ALA A 227 6.68 21.49 2.89
CA ALA A 227 5.99 20.45 2.13
C ALA A 227 5.08 21.06 1.04
N ARG A 228 4.34 22.13 1.39
CA ARG A 228 3.47 22.85 0.46
C ARG A 228 4.26 23.52 -0.67
N LYS A 229 5.36 24.18 -0.33
CA LYS A 229 6.23 24.81 -1.33
C LYS A 229 6.77 23.79 -2.33
N LEU A 230 7.23 22.63 -1.85
CA LEU A 230 7.72 21.55 -2.70
C LEU A 230 6.62 20.98 -3.60
N ALA A 231 5.45 20.68 -3.02
CA ALA A 231 4.34 20.11 -3.79
C ALA A 231 3.83 21.06 -4.89
N LEU A 232 3.95 22.37 -4.70
CA LEU A 232 3.51 23.38 -5.66
C LEU A 232 4.55 23.68 -6.76
N GLN A 233 5.79 23.22 -6.62
CA GLN A 233 6.87 23.60 -7.52
C GLN A 233 6.69 23.03 -8.94
N ASP A 234 6.17 21.81 -9.04
CA ASP A 234 6.00 21.10 -10.32
C ASP A 234 4.56 21.17 -10.86
N LEU A 235 3.69 21.91 -10.18
CA LEU A 235 2.28 22.04 -10.57
C LEU A 235 2.04 23.32 -11.36
N PRO A 236 1.24 23.26 -12.45
CA PRO A 236 0.81 24.46 -13.14
C PRO A 236 0.15 25.46 -12.18
N PRO A 237 0.46 26.76 -12.30
CA PRO A 237 -0.22 27.78 -11.52
C PRO A 237 -1.70 27.80 -11.93
N LYS A 238 -2.61 27.70 -10.95
CA LYS A 238 -4.08 27.76 -11.11
C LYS A 238 -4.70 26.51 -11.77
N ASN A 239 -4.65 25.40 -11.06
CA ASN A 239 -5.49 24.24 -11.34
C ASN A 239 -6.13 23.73 -10.03
N PHE A 240 -7.08 22.79 -10.15
CA PHE A 240 -7.78 22.20 -9.00
C PHE A 240 -6.82 21.61 -7.94
N LEU A 241 -5.73 20.97 -8.36
CA LEU A 241 -4.77 20.34 -7.45
C LEU A 241 -3.94 21.38 -6.70
N THR A 242 -3.50 22.43 -7.39
CA THR A 242 -2.84 23.60 -6.81
C THR A 242 -3.74 24.26 -5.77
N ASP A 243 -5.02 24.47 -6.08
CA ASP A 243 -5.98 25.04 -5.13
C ASP A 243 -6.22 24.13 -3.93
N LEU A 244 -6.35 22.82 -4.16
CA LEU A 244 -6.50 21.81 -3.11
C LEU A 244 -5.30 21.81 -2.16
N ILE A 245 -4.08 21.82 -2.69
CA ILE A 245 -2.85 21.89 -1.88
C ILE A 245 -2.77 23.21 -1.12
N VAL A 246 -3.11 24.34 -1.75
CA VAL A 246 -3.07 25.67 -1.11
C VAL A 246 -4.08 25.81 0.02
N ARG A 247 -5.26 25.19 -0.09
CA ARG A 247 -6.31 25.29 0.95
C ARG A 247 -6.30 24.16 1.98
N HIS A 248 -5.60 23.05 1.68
CA HIS A 248 -5.46 21.90 2.56
C HIS A 248 -4.88 22.29 3.92
N LYS A 249 -5.56 21.93 5.00
CA LYS A 249 -5.00 21.97 6.36
C LYS A 249 -4.80 20.57 6.91
N LEU A 250 -5.76 19.68 6.68
CA LEU A 250 -5.71 18.28 7.08
C LEU A 250 -6.46 17.41 6.08
N LEU A 251 -5.90 16.25 5.80
CA LEU A 251 -6.58 15.09 5.25
C LEU A 251 -6.24 13.91 6.15
N ALA A 252 -7.24 13.32 6.77
CA ALA A 252 -7.09 12.03 7.41
C ALA A 252 -7.92 11.00 6.64
N PHE A 253 -7.36 9.82 6.39
CA PHE A 253 -8.05 8.67 5.84
C PHE A 253 -7.89 7.49 6.79
N SER A 254 -8.93 6.69 6.94
CA SER A 254 -8.97 5.59 7.90
C SER A 254 -9.76 4.42 7.34
N ILE A 255 -9.24 3.22 7.55
CA ILE A 255 -9.89 1.95 7.28
C ILE A 255 -10.19 1.33 8.63
N HIS A 256 -11.44 0.95 8.84
CA HIS A 256 -11.93 0.25 10.02
C HIS A 256 -12.42 -1.14 9.62
N ARG A 257 -12.69 -2.00 10.61
CA ARG A 257 -13.25 -3.34 10.37
C ARG A 257 -14.59 -3.31 9.60
N ASP A 258 -15.33 -2.23 9.76
CA ASP A 258 -16.72 -2.04 9.31
C ASP A 258 -16.82 -0.95 8.23
N GLY A 259 -15.72 -0.46 7.68
CA GLY A 259 -15.75 0.44 6.52
C GLY A 259 -14.58 1.41 6.43
N ILE A 260 -14.77 2.53 5.71
CA ILE A 260 -13.78 3.59 5.56
C ILE A 260 -14.29 4.96 6.04
N GLY A 261 -13.37 5.82 6.44
CA GLY A 261 -13.67 7.20 6.82
C GLY A 261 -12.58 8.15 6.41
N TRP A 262 -12.95 9.39 6.16
CA TRP A 262 -11.99 10.47 5.94
C TRP A 262 -12.42 11.76 6.63
N THR A 263 -11.43 12.55 7.01
CA THR A 263 -11.62 13.90 7.53
C THR A 263 -10.86 14.87 6.65
N TRP A 264 -11.48 15.98 6.29
CA TRP A 264 -10.86 17.09 5.60
C TRP A 264 -11.00 18.36 6.45
N ILE A 265 -9.93 19.13 6.58
CA ILE A 265 -10.00 20.50 7.10
C ILE A 265 -9.51 21.43 5.99
N ASP A 266 -10.37 22.36 5.62
CA ASP A 266 -10.10 23.38 4.61
C ASP A 266 -9.74 24.71 5.27
N SER A 267 -9.03 25.57 4.55
CA SER A 267 -8.83 26.96 4.97
C SER A 267 -9.95 27.90 4.52
N HIS A 268 -10.87 27.43 3.67
CA HIS A 268 -11.96 28.24 3.13
C HIS A 268 -13.29 27.49 3.13
N LYS A 269 -14.39 28.23 3.34
CA LYS A 269 -15.75 27.70 3.30
C LYS A 269 -16.11 27.08 1.94
N ALA A 270 -15.76 27.74 0.83
CA ALA A 270 -16.02 27.20 -0.51
C ALA A 270 -15.27 25.89 -0.77
N GLY A 271 -14.04 25.75 -0.25
CA GLY A 271 -13.30 24.49 -0.32
C GLY A 271 -13.95 23.37 0.48
N LEU A 272 -14.44 23.69 1.70
CA LEU A 272 -15.22 22.76 2.51
C LEU A 272 -16.49 22.27 1.80
N ASP A 273 -17.25 23.19 1.18
CA ASP A 273 -18.47 22.84 0.44
C ASP A 273 -18.16 21.96 -0.77
N ALA A 274 -17.08 22.24 -1.51
CA ALA A 274 -16.61 21.40 -2.61
C ALA A 274 -16.22 19.98 -2.13
N MET A 275 -15.53 19.87 -0.99
CA MET A 275 -15.15 18.57 -0.43
C MET A 275 -16.34 17.78 0.10
N ALA A 276 -17.39 18.46 0.58
CA ALA A 276 -18.65 17.81 0.95
C ALA A 276 -19.30 17.16 -0.27
N GLN A 277 -19.42 17.90 -1.38
CA GLN A 277 -19.95 17.38 -2.65
C GLN A 277 -19.09 16.23 -3.20
N MET A 278 -17.76 16.35 -3.17
CA MET A 278 -16.86 15.26 -3.56
C MET A 278 -17.06 14.01 -2.70
N SER A 279 -17.32 14.20 -1.40
CA SER A 279 -17.57 13.09 -0.48
C SER A 279 -18.91 12.42 -0.78
N GLU A 280 -19.97 13.19 -1.01
CA GLU A 280 -21.28 12.68 -1.44
C GLU A 280 -21.16 11.86 -2.72
N GLY A 281 -20.54 12.41 -3.77
CA GLY A 281 -20.32 11.70 -5.03
C GLY A 281 -19.45 10.44 -4.86
N THR A 282 -18.43 10.48 -4.01
CA THR A 282 -17.62 9.28 -3.68
C THR A 282 -18.47 8.20 -3.03
N MET A 283 -19.38 8.56 -2.13
CA MET A 283 -20.30 7.61 -1.48
C MET A 283 -21.27 6.99 -2.48
N GLU A 284 -21.79 7.77 -3.42
CA GLU A 284 -22.63 7.27 -4.51
C GLU A 284 -21.87 6.28 -5.41
N ILE A 285 -20.62 6.59 -5.77
CA ILE A 285 -19.75 5.68 -6.53
C ILE A 285 -19.52 4.38 -5.76
N LEU A 286 -19.26 4.44 -4.45
CA LEU A 286 -19.08 3.24 -3.62
C LEU A 286 -20.33 2.37 -3.59
N LYS A 287 -21.52 2.98 -3.45
CA LYS A 287 -22.80 2.24 -3.54
C LYS A 287 -22.98 1.61 -4.91
N ALA A 288 -22.76 2.36 -5.98
CA ALA A 288 -22.86 1.87 -7.35
C ALA A 288 -21.86 0.73 -7.62
N ALA A 289 -20.63 0.84 -7.13
CA ALA A 289 -19.58 -0.16 -7.29
C ALA A 289 -19.89 -1.49 -6.56
N GLN A 290 -20.82 -1.49 -5.61
CA GLN A 290 -21.34 -2.72 -5.00
C GLN A 290 -22.50 -3.32 -5.79
N ILE A 291 -23.40 -2.48 -6.26
CA ILE A 291 -24.61 -2.91 -6.98
C ILE A 291 -24.28 -3.39 -8.40
N ALA A 292 -23.37 -2.72 -9.11
CA ALA A 292 -23.06 -3.00 -10.50
C ALA A 292 -22.49 -4.41 -10.74
N PRO A 293 -21.49 -4.90 -9.99
CA PRO A 293 -21.01 -6.27 -10.11
C PRO A 293 -22.11 -7.31 -9.84
N ARG A 294 -23.03 -7.02 -8.90
CA ARG A 294 -24.18 -7.89 -8.64
C ARG A 294 -25.12 -7.95 -9.83
N GLY A 295 -25.40 -6.82 -10.47
CA GLY A 295 -26.16 -6.75 -11.72
C GLY A 295 -25.48 -7.53 -12.85
N MET A 296 -24.17 -7.32 -13.05
CA MET A 296 -23.40 -8.04 -14.06
C MET A 296 -23.39 -9.56 -13.82
N ALA A 297 -23.22 -9.99 -12.57
CA ALA A 297 -23.29 -11.40 -12.21
C ALA A 297 -24.69 -11.99 -12.47
N LYS A 298 -25.78 -11.24 -12.24
CA LYS A 298 -27.14 -11.69 -12.63
C LYS A 298 -27.25 -11.93 -14.13
N ILE A 299 -26.73 -10.99 -14.93
CA ILE A 299 -26.74 -11.09 -16.40
C ILE A 299 -25.90 -12.28 -16.86
N LEU A 300 -24.68 -12.43 -16.36
CA LEU A 300 -23.79 -13.54 -16.71
C LEU A 300 -24.39 -14.90 -16.32
N MET A 301 -24.98 -15.01 -15.12
CA MET A 301 -25.62 -16.26 -14.69
C MET A 301 -26.87 -16.59 -15.50
N GLY A 302 -27.67 -15.58 -15.89
CA GLY A 302 -28.79 -15.77 -16.81
C GLY A 302 -28.32 -16.20 -18.21
N GLY A 303 -27.24 -15.59 -18.70
CA GLY A 303 -26.60 -15.98 -19.95
C GLY A 303 -26.06 -17.41 -19.92
N LEU A 304 -25.37 -17.82 -18.85
CA LEU A 304 -24.86 -19.19 -18.68
C LEU A 304 -25.98 -20.23 -18.69
N GLU A 305 -27.17 -19.92 -18.16
CA GLU A 305 -28.33 -20.83 -18.23
C GLU A 305 -28.77 -21.11 -19.66
N SER A 306 -28.63 -20.15 -20.58
CA SER A 306 -28.93 -20.37 -22.00
C SER A 306 -28.01 -21.39 -22.68
N TYR A 307 -26.85 -21.69 -22.07
CA TYR A 307 -25.87 -22.67 -22.56
C TYR A 307 -25.96 -24.02 -21.84
N ARG A 308 -26.99 -24.26 -21.01
CA ARG A 308 -27.18 -25.55 -20.33
C ARG A 308 -27.23 -26.70 -21.33
N GLY A 309 -26.50 -27.78 -21.05
CA GLY A 309 -26.40 -28.97 -21.89
C GLY A 309 -25.48 -28.82 -23.11
N THR A 310 -24.96 -27.63 -23.40
CA THR A 310 -24.05 -27.41 -24.54
C THR A 310 -22.59 -27.72 -24.18
N ASN A 311 -22.20 -27.54 -22.91
CA ASN A 311 -20.84 -27.76 -22.44
C ASN A 311 -20.86 -28.26 -20.98
N LYS A 312 -20.18 -29.38 -20.73
CA LYS A 312 -20.05 -29.99 -19.39
C LYS A 312 -19.47 -29.03 -18.33
N GLN A 313 -18.59 -28.10 -18.72
CA GLN A 313 -18.03 -27.09 -17.82
C GLN A 313 -19.07 -26.03 -17.42
N VAL A 314 -19.92 -25.61 -18.37
CA VAL A 314 -21.03 -24.69 -18.09
C VAL A 314 -22.04 -25.36 -17.16
N ASP A 315 -22.37 -26.63 -17.42
CA ASP A 315 -23.29 -27.39 -16.56
C ASP A 315 -22.76 -27.54 -15.12
N GLU A 316 -21.45 -27.75 -14.96
CA GLU A 316 -20.82 -27.81 -13.64
C GLU A 316 -20.84 -26.44 -12.92
N LEU A 317 -20.59 -25.33 -13.64
CA LEU A 317 -20.76 -23.99 -13.09
C LEU A 317 -22.20 -23.71 -12.68
N LEU A 318 -23.18 -24.13 -13.50
CA LEU A 318 -24.60 -23.99 -13.20
C LEU A 318 -25.02 -24.81 -11.98
N ARG A 319 -24.45 -26.01 -11.77
CA ARG A 319 -24.66 -26.79 -10.54
C ARG A 319 -24.15 -26.08 -9.29
N ARG A 320 -23.08 -25.28 -9.42
CA ARG A 320 -22.49 -24.47 -8.35
C ARG A 320 -23.02 -23.04 -8.30
N LYS A 321 -24.11 -22.74 -9.00
CA LYS A 321 -24.71 -21.40 -9.06
C LYS A 321 -24.93 -20.80 -7.68
N ALA A 322 -25.48 -21.56 -6.73
CA ALA A 322 -25.72 -21.08 -5.36
C ALA A 322 -24.41 -20.69 -4.64
N ASP A 323 -23.35 -21.49 -4.81
CA ASP A 323 -22.04 -21.17 -4.24
C ASP A 323 -21.46 -19.91 -4.87
N ILE A 324 -21.49 -19.79 -6.21
CA ILE A 324 -21.04 -18.59 -6.95
C ILE A 324 -21.77 -17.34 -6.47
N TRP A 325 -23.09 -17.42 -6.28
CA TRP A 325 -23.88 -16.32 -5.70
C TRP A 325 -23.40 -15.94 -4.32
N LYS A 326 -23.17 -16.93 -3.44
CA LYS A 326 -22.66 -16.69 -2.09
C LYS A 326 -21.28 -16.01 -2.10
N VAL A 327 -20.40 -16.39 -3.03
CA VAL A 327 -19.09 -15.72 -3.21
C VAL A 327 -19.31 -14.27 -3.59
N MET A 328 -20.10 -14.06 -4.62
CA MET A 328 -20.29 -12.74 -5.17
C MET A 328 -20.95 -11.84 -4.12
N GLU A 329 -21.97 -12.30 -3.40
CA GLU A 329 -22.56 -11.58 -2.26
C GLU A 329 -21.57 -11.34 -1.11
N SER A 330 -20.59 -12.22 -0.87
CA SER A 330 -19.55 -11.96 0.14
C SER A 330 -18.55 -10.87 -0.27
N TYR A 331 -18.43 -10.61 -1.58
CA TYR A 331 -17.49 -9.65 -2.17
C TYR A 331 -18.13 -8.38 -2.72
N THR A 332 -19.44 -8.41 -2.96
CA THR A 332 -20.25 -7.30 -3.42
C THR A 332 -21.25 -7.01 -2.32
N GLY A 333 -21.08 -5.88 -1.63
CA GLY A 333 -22.11 -5.41 -0.69
C GLY A 333 -23.47 -5.22 -1.38
N ASP A 334 -24.49 -4.97 -0.59
CA ASP A 334 -25.84 -4.68 -1.10
C ASP A 334 -26.07 -3.19 -1.40
N GLY A 335 -25.05 -2.35 -1.22
CA GLY A 335 -25.14 -0.90 -1.36
C GLY A 335 -25.85 -0.19 -0.21
N ASN A 336 -26.28 -0.91 0.83
CA ASN A 336 -27.07 -0.37 1.94
C ASN A 336 -26.23 0.02 3.17
N PHE A 337 -24.91 0.21 2.99
CA PHE A 337 -24.08 0.71 4.08
C PHE A 337 -24.50 2.13 4.51
N LYS A 338 -24.35 2.40 5.81
CA LYS A 338 -24.64 3.70 6.40
C LYS A 338 -23.61 4.72 5.94
N VAL A 339 -24.08 5.87 5.47
CA VAL A 339 -23.23 7.02 5.14
C VAL A 339 -23.51 8.12 6.15
N GLN A 340 -22.45 8.69 6.70
CA GLN A 340 -22.52 9.88 7.53
C GLN A 340 -21.53 10.90 7.00
N ILE A 341 -22.02 12.09 6.66
CA ILE A 341 -21.20 13.24 6.28
C ILE A 341 -21.55 14.35 7.25
N ASP A 342 -20.60 14.72 8.09
CA ASP A 342 -20.71 15.79 9.07
C ASP A 342 -19.85 16.97 8.64
N LYS A 343 -20.48 18.13 8.46
CA LYS A 343 -19.84 19.37 8.01
C LYS A 343 -19.93 20.42 9.11
N ASN A 344 -18.81 20.65 9.79
CA ASN A 344 -18.68 21.71 10.77
C ASN A 344 -18.09 22.97 10.12
N SER A 345 -18.97 23.94 9.84
CA SER A 345 -18.58 25.21 9.21
C SER A 345 -17.74 26.12 10.14
N ALA A 346 -17.84 25.97 11.46
CA ALA A 346 -17.09 26.80 12.40
C ALA A 346 -15.61 26.43 12.44
N THR A 347 -15.30 25.14 12.31
CA THR A 347 -13.92 24.63 12.28
C THR A 347 -13.43 24.31 10.87
N LEU A 348 -14.24 24.62 9.84
CA LEU A 348 -14.01 24.24 8.45
C LEU A 348 -13.64 22.76 8.28
N ARG A 349 -14.29 21.89 9.06
CA ARG A 349 -14.01 20.45 9.13
C ARG A 349 -15.15 19.67 8.50
N LEU A 350 -14.80 18.73 7.63
CA LEU A 350 -15.67 17.72 7.07
C LEU A 350 -15.23 16.36 7.59
N THR A 351 -16.16 15.54 8.06
CA THR A 351 -15.90 14.14 8.37
C THR A 351 -16.91 13.29 7.62
N ALA A 352 -16.43 12.34 6.83
CA ALA A 352 -17.25 11.39 6.12
C ALA A 352 -16.92 9.97 6.59
N ARG A 353 -17.95 9.14 6.79
CA ARG A 353 -17.81 7.75 7.22
C ARG A 353 -18.83 6.90 6.48
N ALA A 354 -18.35 5.81 5.90
CA ALA A 354 -19.16 4.76 5.32
C ALA A 354 -19.04 3.49 6.17
N THR A 355 -20.14 3.04 6.77
CA THR A 355 -20.17 1.94 7.74
C THR A 355 -21.14 0.83 7.31
N GLY A 356 -20.62 -0.37 7.10
CA GLY A 356 -21.37 -1.61 6.91
C GLY A 356 -21.22 -2.54 8.11
N LYS A 357 -21.57 -3.82 7.94
CA LYS A 357 -21.26 -4.87 8.93
C LYS A 357 -19.81 -5.33 8.84
N SER A 358 -19.23 -5.22 7.64
CA SER A 358 -17.83 -5.52 7.31
C SER A 358 -17.27 -4.47 6.35
N LEU A 359 -15.95 -4.47 6.18
CA LEU A 359 -15.29 -3.62 5.19
C LEU A 359 -15.71 -3.94 3.75
N SER A 360 -15.94 -5.21 3.43
CA SER A 360 -16.36 -5.63 2.08
C SER A 360 -17.76 -5.14 1.70
N GLU A 361 -18.61 -4.86 2.68
CA GLU A 361 -19.90 -4.18 2.49
C GLU A 361 -19.78 -2.67 2.25
N VAL A 362 -18.56 -2.11 2.28
CA VAL A 362 -18.33 -0.67 2.03
C VAL A 362 -17.41 -0.48 0.83
N VAL A 363 -16.30 -1.21 0.79
CA VAL A 363 -15.31 -1.13 -0.28
C VAL A 363 -15.24 -2.49 -0.98
N PRO A 364 -15.63 -2.56 -2.27
CA PRO A 364 -15.52 -3.80 -3.03
C PRO A 364 -14.06 -4.28 -3.04
N ALA A 365 -13.84 -5.59 -2.87
CA ALA A 365 -12.48 -6.15 -2.76
C ALA A 365 -11.56 -5.81 -3.95
N GLY A 366 -12.13 -5.52 -5.13
CA GLY A 366 -11.39 -5.06 -6.31
C GLY A 366 -10.63 -3.73 -6.12
N PHE A 367 -11.01 -2.91 -5.13
CA PHE A 367 -10.32 -1.65 -4.82
C PHE A 367 -9.13 -1.80 -3.86
N PHE A 368 -9.08 -2.85 -3.02
CA PHE A 368 -8.02 -2.98 -2.00
C PHE A 368 -6.69 -3.50 -2.53
N ILE A 369 -6.73 -4.39 -3.51
CA ILE A 369 -5.52 -5.07 -4.00
C ILE A 369 -4.54 -4.07 -4.66
N PRO A 370 -4.98 -3.07 -5.45
CA PRO A 370 -4.06 -2.07 -6.00
C PRO A 370 -3.64 -1.00 -4.97
N ALA A 371 -4.58 -0.48 -4.17
CA ALA A 371 -4.31 0.69 -3.34
C ALA A 371 -3.40 0.40 -2.12
N GLY A 372 -3.60 -0.76 -1.46
CA GLY A 372 -2.80 -1.15 -0.30
C GLY A 372 -1.36 -1.51 -0.66
N MET A 373 -1.16 -2.17 -1.80
CA MET A 373 0.18 -2.47 -2.33
C MET A 373 0.87 -1.21 -2.85
N VAL A 374 0.18 -0.32 -3.56
CA VAL A 374 0.77 0.93 -4.06
C VAL A 374 1.18 1.83 -2.90
N ALA A 375 0.36 1.99 -1.86
CA ALA A 375 0.72 2.78 -0.68
C ALA A 375 1.90 2.20 0.10
N TRP A 376 2.05 0.87 0.15
CA TRP A 376 3.19 0.22 0.81
C TRP A 376 4.47 0.26 -0.04
N LEU A 377 4.36 0.11 -1.36
CA LEU A 377 5.48 0.15 -2.30
C LEU A 377 6.02 1.56 -2.57
N THR A 378 5.16 2.59 -2.58
CA THR A 378 5.61 3.98 -2.82
C THR A 378 6.23 4.63 -1.59
N VAL A 379 5.84 4.19 -0.39
CA VAL A 379 6.43 4.66 0.88
C VAL A 379 7.74 3.91 1.20
N GLY A 380 7.90 2.67 0.71
CA GLY A 380 9.08 1.84 0.95
C GLY A 380 10.31 2.14 0.09
N GLY A 381 10.27 3.11 -0.82
CA GLY A 381 11.45 3.55 -1.59
C GLY A 381 12.16 2.47 -2.40
N ALA A 382 11.50 1.36 -2.72
CA ALA A 382 12.04 0.40 -3.67
C ALA A 382 11.76 0.94 -5.08
N GLU A 383 12.81 1.44 -5.75
CA GLU A 383 12.77 1.57 -7.20
C GLU A 383 12.22 0.27 -7.79
N PRO A 384 11.29 0.33 -8.77
CA PRO A 384 10.89 -0.85 -9.51
C PRO A 384 12.16 -1.49 -10.06
N GLN A 385 12.56 -2.66 -9.53
CA GLN A 385 13.66 -3.37 -10.14
C GLN A 385 13.27 -3.61 -11.60
N PRO A 386 14.12 -3.23 -12.57
CA PRO A 386 13.86 -3.57 -13.96
C PRO A 386 13.62 -5.08 -14.01
N PRO A 387 12.63 -5.54 -14.81
CA PRO A 387 12.33 -6.97 -14.91
C PRO A 387 13.64 -7.72 -15.14
N MET A 388 13.89 -8.78 -14.36
CA MET A 388 15.03 -9.66 -14.55
C MET A 388 15.13 -9.98 -16.03
N GLN A 389 16.14 -9.41 -16.70
CA GLN A 389 16.46 -9.77 -18.07
C GLN A 389 16.95 -11.21 -17.99
N ILE A 390 16.09 -12.14 -18.39
CA ILE A 390 16.52 -13.50 -18.69
C ILE A 390 17.58 -13.35 -19.77
N PRO A 391 18.85 -13.71 -19.53
CA PRO A 391 19.86 -13.64 -20.57
C PRO A 391 19.36 -14.47 -21.74
N ALA A 392 19.28 -13.84 -22.91
CA ALA A 392 18.92 -14.53 -24.14
C ALA A 392 19.84 -15.75 -24.29
N PRO A 393 19.31 -16.94 -24.62
CA PRO A 393 20.15 -18.10 -24.86
C PRO A 393 21.19 -17.73 -25.91
N SER A 394 22.47 -17.92 -25.56
CA SER A 394 23.61 -17.68 -26.44
C SER A 394 23.33 -18.33 -27.78
N SER A 395 23.23 -17.52 -28.83
CA SER A 395 23.07 -17.99 -30.19
C SER A 395 24.24 -18.92 -30.53
N THR A 396 23.90 -20.15 -30.89
CA THR A 396 24.83 -21.12 -31.45
C THR A 396 25.57 -20.50 -32.64
N THR A 397 26.89 -20.54 -32.57
CA THR A 397 27.84 -20.10 -33.59
C THR A 397 27.46 -20.66 -34.97
N PRO A 398 27.28 -19.81 -36.00
CA PRO A 398 27.08 -20.29 -37.37
C PRO A 398 28.36 -20.94 -37.91
N ARG A 399 28.20 -22.12 -38.52
CA ARG A 399 29.23 -22.88 -39.24
C ARG A 399 29.79 -22.04 -40.42
N PRO A 400 31.10 -22.09 -40.72
CA PRO A 400 31.67 -21.33 -41.83
C PRO A 400 31.18 -21.86 -43.18
N ALA A 401 30.68 -20.98 -44.05
CA ALA A 401 30.36 -21.28 -45.43
C ALA A 401 31.55 -20.96 -46.36
N LEU A 402 31.81 -21.88 -47.29
CA LEU A 402 32.91 -21.92 -48.25
C LEU A 402 32.92 -20.71 -49.22
N SER A 403 34.12 -20.23 -49.53
CA SER A 403 34.38 -19.15 -50.48
C SER A 403 34.14 -19.57 -51.94
N PRO A 404 33.50 -18.74 -52.78
CA PRO A 404 33.53 -18.88 -54.24
C PRO A 404 34.53 -17.92 -54.90
N THR A 405 35.27 -18.44 -55.88
CA THR A 405 36.12 -17.69 -56.85
C THR A 405 35.36 -17.46 -58.18
N PRO A 406 35.83 -16.60 -59.11
CA PRO A 406 34.98 -15.61 -59.79
C PRO A 406 34.84 -15.82 -61.32
N ARG A 407 33.84 -15.17 -61.95
CA ARG A 407 33.80 -14.95 -63.41
C ARG A 407 33.00 -13.71 -63.88
N THR A 408 33.76 -12.71 -64.34
CA THR A 408 33.67 -11.83 -65.54
C THR A 408 32.35 -11.26 -66.13
N GLY A 409 32.28 -9.91 -66.17
CA GLY A 409 31.78 -9.01 -67.27
C GLY A 409 30.34 -8.46 -67.17
N PRO A 410 29.91 -7.37 -67.89
CA PRO A 410 30.58 -6.23 -68.59
C PRO A 410 30.03 -4.82 -68.13
N PRO A 411 30.37 -3.66 -68.76
CA PRO A 411 30.57 -2.36 -68.05
C PRO A 411 29.49 -1.25 -68.20
N ALA A 412 29.68 -0.23 -67.35
CA ALA A 412 29.37 1.22 -67.45
C ALA A 412 27.91 1.73 -67.59
N GLY A 413 27.52 2.59 -66.64
CA GLY A 413 26.32 3.44 -66.71
C GLY A 413 26.24 4.45 -65.56
N THR A 414 26.56 5.72 -65.86
CA THR A 414 26.53 6.92 -65.00
C THR A 414 25.14 7.26 -64.47
N LYS A 415 25.02 7.69 -63.20
CA LYS A 415 23.84 8.37 -62.64
C LYS A 415 24.16 9.83 -62.24
N PRO A 416 23.25 10.81 -62.47
CA PRO A 416 23.53 12.24 -62.29
C PRO A 416 23.22 12.76 -60.87
N ALA A 417 23.89 13.86 -60.53
CA ALA A 417 23.74 14.63 -59.29
C ALA A 417 22.42 15.41 -59.19
N ALA A 418 21.90 15.54 -57.96
CA ALA A 418 20.70 16.29 -57.62
C ALA A 418 20.95 17.81 -57.52
N LYS A 419 20.00 18.61 -58.02
CA LYS A 419 19.98 20.08 -57.97
C LYS A 419 19.47 20.63 -56.62
N PRO A 420 19.85 21.86 -56.22
CA PRO A 420 19.39 22.50 -54.98
C PRO A 420 18.01 23.18 -55.09
N ALA A 421 17.36 23.36 -53.93
CA ALA A 421 16.03 23.94 -53.77
C ALA A 421 15.97 25.49 -53.96
N PRO A 422 14.81 26.05 -54.36
CA PRO A 422 14.66 27.48 -54.64
C PRO A 422 14.32 28.35 -53.41
N LYS A 423 14.66 29.64 -53.53
CA LYS A 423 14.57 30.73 -52.54
C LYS A 423 13.14 31.33 -52.44
N PRO A 424 12.69 31.87 -51.29
CA PRO A 424 11.33 32.42 -51.14
C PRO A 424 11.18 33.83 -51.72
N ALA A 425 9.99 34.15 -52.23
CA ALA A 425 9.62 35.47 -52.75
C ALA A 425 9.18 36.46 -51.63
N PRO A 426 9.27 37.78 -51.86
CA PRO A 426 8.84 38.80 -50.90
C PRO A 426 7.31 39.02 -50.93
N ARG A 427 6.74 39.37 -49.77
CA ARG A 427 5.31 39.72 -49.61
C ARG A 427 5.03 41.20 -49.95
N PRO A 428 3.81 41.53 -50.41
CA PRO A 428 3.34 42.89 -50.62
C PRO A 428 3.09 43.64 -49.31
#